data_AF-A0A1V2PJQ1-F1
#
_entry.id   AF-A0A1V2PJQ1-F1
#
_cell.length_a   1.000
_cell.length_b   1.000
_cell.length_c   1.000
_cell.angle_alpha   90.00
_cell.angle_beta   90.00
_cell.angle_gamma   90.00
#
_symmetry.space_group_name_H-M   'P 1'
#
loop_
_entity.id
_entity.type
_entity.pdbx_description
1 polymer ?
#
loop_
_entity_poly.entity_id
_entity_poly.type
_entity_poly.pdbx_seq_one_letter_code
_entity_poly.pdbx_strand_id
1 'polypeptide(L)'
;MVIPADRRARPPRVVGVCTLTTRELAGQLHDAPGVAVAGPLMTANLGIEELVRSVLRHGGIGVLVVCGRDSVLFRQGQSLVALIRNGISAADGRIIGATGHRPFLTGLRSSDVDEFRAGVRLVDRREVLDHDRLRAEIAQQARQAGGGAARTPGTALVSGTAHRFSPLRPVGRRTPIATAGEGFFVVSADVRAREVVVRHYHDDFSAGHEMRGRRTESMVLGLIREGLVGDPAHAAYLGAELAKAETAIRLGLDYVQDIPLRRAAHAAGGEETMPATRSFADFVTYLADLLDAGHALTADKPIGEQVAVDSARMIELAIALEQECGVDLPDDLDLRGATPMQLFGAAAPFREAAS
;
A
#
# COMPACT_ATOMS: atom_id res chain seq x y z
N MET A 1 46.88 31.63 -35.25
CA MET A 1 46.36 30.57 -34.34
C MET A 1 44.90 30.91 -34.04
N VAL A 2 43.97 30.29 -34.77
CA VAL A 2 42.53 30.55 -34.63
C VAL A 2 42.01 29.66 -33.51
N ILE A 3 41.57 30.25 -32.40
CA ILE A 3 40.90 29.54 -31.31
C ILE A 3 39.46 29.26 -31.78
N PRO A 4 39.01 28.00 -31.87
CA PRO A 4 37.63 27.73 -32.27
C PRO A 4 36.68 28.21 -31.17
N ALA A 5 35.84 29.18 -31.53
CA ALA A 5 34.70 29.60 -30.73
C ALA A 5 33.55 28.62 -30.94
N ASP A 6 33.57 27.47 -30.26
CA ASP A 6 32.33 26.77 -29.94
C ASP A 6 32.42 26.06 -28.59
N ARG A 7 32.33 26.86 -27.53
CA ARG A 7 31.66 26.42 -26.30
C ARG A 7 30.29 27.11 -26.30
N ARG A 8 29.29 26.56 -27.01
CA ARG A 8 27.88 26.88 -26.72
C ARG A 8 27.66 26.74 -25.22
N ALA A 9 27.59 27.87 -24.53
CA ALA A 9 27.30 27.92 -23.11
C ALA A 9 25.96 27.18 -22.89
N ARG A 10 25.94 26.21 -21.98
CA ARG A 10 24.72 25.48 -21.64
C ARG A 10 23.68 26.53 -21.19
N PRO A 11 22.43 26.49 -21.71
CA PRO A 11 21.44 27.49 -21.34
C PRO A 11 21.24 27.48 -19.82
N PRO A 12 21.07 28.66 -19.19
CA PRO A 12 20.93 28.75 -17.74
C PRO A 12 19.69 27.95 -17.31
N ARG A 13 19.84 27.18 -16.22
CA ARG A 13 18.77 26.34 -15.67
C ARG A 13 17.87 27.20 -14.80
N VAL A 14 16.83 27.77 -15.41
CA VAL A 14 15.95 28.80 -14.81
C VAL A 14 14.48 28.39 -14.74
N VAL A 15 14.13 27.21 -15.24
CA VAL A 15 12.74 26.72 -15.30
C VAL A 15 12.51 25.65 -14.23
N GLY A 16 11.57 25.88 -13.33
CA GLY A 16 10.97 24.84 -12.49
C GLY A 16 9.75 24.23 -13.19
N VAL A 17 9.59 22.91 -13.09
CA VAL A 17 8.45 22.19 -13.68
C VAL A 17 7.66 21.48 -12.59
N CYS A 18 6.38 21.82 -12.47
CA CYS A 18 5.42 21.19 -11.58
C CYS A 18 4.47 20.32 -12.39
N THR A 19 4.49 19.00 -12.18
CA THR A 19 3.74 18.03 -12.99
C THR A 19 2.44 17.54 -12.35
N LEU A 20 2.03 18.20 -11.26
CA LEU A 20 0.80 17.91 -10.51
C LEU A 20 0.67 16.41 -10.17
N THR A 21 -0.46 15.77 -10.50
CA THR A 21 -0.69 14.34 -10.22
C THR A 21 -0.08 13.40 -11.26
N THR A 22 0.41 13.92 -12.39
CA THR A 22 1.05 13.14 -13.45
C THR A 22 2.55 12.99 -13.15
N ARG A 23 2.90 11.98 -12.35
CA ARG A 23 4.25 11.80 -11.81
C ARG A 23 5.27 11.45 -12.89
N GLU A 24 4.83 10.74 -13.92
CA GLU A 24 5.66 10.23 -15.02
C GLU A 24 6.29 11.37 -15.83
N LEU A 25 5.55 12.49 -15.98
CA LEU A 25 6.04 13.69 -16.67
C LEU A 25 7.30 14.26 -16.00
N ALA A 26 7.47 14.11 -14.68
CA ALA A 26 8.66 14.65 -14.02
C ALA A 26 9.93 13.98 -14.56
N GLY A 27 9.90 12.65 -14.71
CA GLY A 27 10.98 11.89 -15.32
C GLY A 27 11.17 12.20 -16.81
N GLN A 28 10.11 12.50 -17.54
CA GLN A 28 10.18 12.81 -18.98
C GLN A 28 10.65 14.25 -19.28
N LEU A 29 10.59 15.15 -18.30
CA LEU A 29 10.90 16.57 -18.47
C LEU A 29 12.16 17.04 -17.73
N HIS A 30 12.72 16.23 -16.81
CA HIS A 30 13.84 16.64 -15.94
C HIS A 30 15.11 17.07 -16.70
N ASP A 31 15.36 16.49 -17.87
CA ASP A 31 16.52 16.72 -18.73
C ASP A 31 16.26 17.75 -19.84
N ALA A 32 15.03 18.28 -19.92
CA ALA A 32 14.69 19.27 -20.93
C ALA A 32 15.58 20.53 -20.78
N PRO A 33 16.03 21.14 -21.89
CA PRO A 33 16.91 22.31 -21.84
C PRO A 33 16.35 23.45 -20.99
N GLY A 34 17.12 23.90 -20.00
CA GLY A 34 16.75 25.00 -19.10
C GLY A 34 15.98 24.60 -17.84
N VAL A 35 15.60 23.33 -17.68
CA VAL A 35 14.96 22.83 -16.46
C VAL A 35 15.97 22.77 -15.31
N ALA A 36 15.69 23.46 -14.22
CA ALA A 36 16.42 23.38 -12.96
C ALA A 36 15.95 22.20 -12.10
N VAL A 37 14.62 22.05 -11.98
CA VAL A 37 13.97 21.00 -11.18
C VAL A 37 12.63 20.64 -11.83
N ALA A 38 12.27 19.37 -11.79
CA ALA A 38 10.97 18.87 -12.19
C ALA A 38 10.42 17.94 -11.10
N GLY A 39 9.15 18.08 -10.74
CA GLY A 39 8.55 17.23 -9.71
C GLY A 39 7.01 17.32 -9.64
N PRO A 40 6.37 16.32 -9.03
CA PRO A 40 4.93 16.31 -8.83
C PRO A 40 4.52 17.26 -7.71
N LEU A 41 3.25 17.67 -7.73
CA LEU A 41 2.61 18.39 -6.64
C LEU A 41 1.28 17.71 -6.31
N MET A 42 1.16 17.21 -5.09
CA MET A 42 0.03 16.35 -4.68
C MET A 42 -1.02 17.07 -3.83
N THR A 43 -0.63 18.06 -3.03
CA THR A 43 -1.54 18.73 -2.09
C THR A 43 -1.53 20.24 -2.27
N ALA A 44 -2.67 20.89 -1.98
CA ALA A 44 -2.86 22.34 -2.09
C ALA A 44 -2.37 23.14 -0.86
N ASN A 45 -1.57 22.51 0.00
CA ASN A 45 -1.07 23.08 1.25
C ASN A 45 0.43 22.79 1.42
N LEU A 46 0.82 21.80 2.22
CA LEU A 46 2.20 21.43 2.50
C LEU A 46 3.04 21.21 1.23
N GLY A 47 2.46 20.60 0.19
CA GLY A 47 3.14 20.45 -1.10
C GLY A 47 3.45 21.79 -1.77
N ILE A 48 2.53 22.76 -1.71
CA ILE A 48 2.76 24.12 -2.21
C ILE A 48 3.79 24.84 -1.35
N GLU A 49 3.75 24.69 -0.03
CA GLU A 49 4.76 25.28 0.85
C GLU A 49 6.18 24.79 0.52
N GLU A 50 6.35 23.48 0.35
CA GLU A 50 7.64 22.91 -0.04
C GLU A 50 8.08 23.37 -1.44
N LEU A 51 7.16 23.51 -2.39
CA LEU A 51 7.46 24.09 -3.69
C LEU A 51 7.98 25.52 -3.56
N VAL A 52 7.28 26.37 -2.80
CA VAL A 52 7.69 27.77 -2.57
C VAL A 52 9.07 27.82 -1.92
N ARG A 53 9.29 27.05 -0.84
CA ARG A 53 10.60 26.98 -0.16
C ARG A 53 11.70 26.51 -1.11
N SER A 54 11.43 25.51 -1.93
CA SER A 54 12.39 24.97 -2.90
C SER A 54 12.80 26.01 -3.94
N VAL A 55 11.82 26.72 -4.52
CA VAL A 55 12.06 27.78 -5.51
C VAL A 55 12.88 28.91 -4.90
N LEU A 56 12.51 29.40 -3.72
CA LEU A 56 13.23 30.46 -3.03
C LEU A 56 14.66 30.05 -2.66
N ARG A 57 14.86 28.82 -2.15
CA ARG A 57 16.20 28.28 -1.83
C ARG A 57 17.09 28.13 -3.07
N HIS A 58 16.52 27.75 -4.21
CA HIS A 58 17.30 27.62 -5.44
C HIS A 58 17.77 28.99 -5.97
N GLY A 59 16.94 30.04 -5.82
CA GLY A 59 17.27 31.43 -6.20
C GLY A 59 17.38 31.70 -7.71
N GLY A 60 17.71 30.68 -8.52
CA GLY A 60 17.83 30.78 -9.98
C GLY A 60 16.57 30.41 -10.79
N ILE A 61 15.49 29.94 -10.14
CA ILE A 61 14.25 29.59 -10.84
C ILE A 61 13.41 30.86 -11.03
N GLY A 62 13.33 31.33 -12.28
CA GLY A 62 12.54 32.52 -12.66
C GLY A 62 11.27 32.19 -13.44
N VAL A 63 11.12 30.95 -13.91
CA VAL A 63 9.92 30.48 -14.62
C VAL A 63 9.42 29.22 -13.95
N LEU A 64 8.11 29.16 -13.69
CA LEU A 64 7.45 27.97 -13.17
C LEU A 64 6.41 27.48 -14.18
N VAL A 65 6.66 26.32 -14.79
CA VAL A 65 5.71 25.64 -15.67
C VAL A 65 4.86 24.69 -14.84
N VAL A 66 3.54 24.84 -14.90
CA VAL A 66 2.59 23.94 -14.23
C VAL A 66 1.87 23.14 -15.30
N CYS A 67 2.03 21.82 -15.29
CA CYS A 67 1.50 20.89 -16.30
C CYS A 67 1.02 19.59 -15.65
N GLY A 68 0.45 18.68 -16.43
CA GLY A 68 -0.15 17.46 -15.89
C GLY A 68 -1.58 17.66 -15.40
N ARG A 69 -2.18 16.57 -14.89
CA ARG A 69 -3.57 16.56 -14.39
C ARG A 69 -3.68 17.18 -13.02
N ASP A 70 -4.64 18.09 -12.85
CA ASP A 70 -5.02 18.62 -11.54
C ASP A 70 -5.92 17.63 -10.78
N SER A 71 -5.84 17.61 -9.45
CA SER A 71 -6.73 16.75 -8.66
C SER A 71 -8.14 17.34 -8.63
N VAL A 72 -9.16 16.50 -8.81
CA VAL A 72 -10.57 16.90 -8.67
C VAL A 72 -10.86 17.43 -7.26
N LEU A 73 -10.31 16.78 -6.24
CA LEU A 73 -10.51 17.10 -4.83
C LEU A 73 -9.52 18.17 -4.35
N PHE A 74 -8.21 17.92 -4.51
CA PHE A 74 -7.19 18.79 -3.95
C PHE A 74 -7.02 20.09 -4.74
N ARG A 75 -7.22 20.08 -6.07
CA ARG A 75 -7.07 21.22 -6.98
C ARG A 75 -5.81 22.03 -6.71
N GLN A 76 -4.70 21.34 -6.50
CA GLN A 76 -3.42 21.93 -6.11
C GLN A 76 -2.79 22.75 -7.24
N GLY A 77 -3.05 22.42 -8.50
CA GLY A 77 -2.66 23.24 -9.64
C GLY A 77 -3.40 24.57 -9.65
N GLN A 78 -4.73 24.53 -9.51
CA GLN A 78 -5.56 25.73 -9.40
C GLN A 78 -5.15 26.59 -8.20
N SER A 79 -4.89 25.96 -7.05
CA SER A 79 -4.48 26.66 -5.83
C SER A 79 -3.11 27.30 -5.98
N LEU A 80 -2.15 26.65 -6.64
CA LEU A 80 -0.85 27.24 -6.94
C LEU A 80 -0.96 28.43 -7.90
N VAL A 81 -1.80 28.33 -8.93
CA VAL A 81 -2.09 29.46 -9.83
C VAL A 81 -2.73 30.64 -9.08
N ALA A 82 -3.68 30.36 -8.18
CA ALA A 82 -4.31 31.36 -7.34
C ALA A 82 -3.31 32.02 -6.38
N LEU A 83 -2.40 31.24 -5.78
CA LEU A 83 -1.33 31.75 -4.92
C LEU A 83 -0.45 32.74 -5.68
N ILE A 84 0.02 32.38 -6.87
CA ILE A 84 0.93 33.23 -7.65
C ILE A 84 0.24 34.56 -7.98
N ARG A 85 -1.04 34.52 -8.34
CA ARG A 85 -1.82 35.72 -8.71
C ARG A 85 -2.19 36.57 -7.50
N ASN A 86 -2.71 35.97 -6.45
CA ASN A 86 -3.46 36.67 -5.41
C ASN A 86 -2.78 36.65 -4.04
N GLY A 87 -1.78 35.80 -3.81
CA GLY A 87 -1.15 35.61 -2.52
C GLY A 87 -2.02 34.88 -1.50
N ILE A 88 -1.74 35.13 -0.22
CA ILE A 88 -2.44 34.54 0.92
C ILE A 88 -3.13 35.62 1.77
N SER A 89 -4.20 35.24 2.45
CA SER A 89 -4.87 36.03 3.46
C SER A 89 -3.96 36.23 4.67
N ALA A 90 -3.82 37.47 5.13
CA ALA A 90 -3.03 37.80 6.32
C ALA A 90 -3.65 37.29 7.62
N ALA A 91 -4.95 36.96 7.62
CA ALA A 91 -5.66 36.52 8.82
C ALA A 91 -5.38 35.04 9.17
N ASP A 92 -5.31 34.18 8.17
CA ASP A 92 -5.32 32.72 8.35
C ASP A 92 -4.39 31.96 7.40
N GLY A 93 -3.65 32.66 6.53
CA GLY A 93 -2.76 32.04 5.55
C GLY A 93 -3.50 31.31 4.42
N ARG A 94 -4.81 31.52 4.26
CA ARG A 94 -5.58 30.92 3.16
C ARG A 94 -5.14 31.50 1.81
N ILE A 95 -4.95 30.65 0.81
CA ILE A 95 -4.68 31.10 -0.56
C ILE A 95 -5.94 31.80 -1.12
N ILE A 96 -5.77 33.06 -1.54
CA ILE A 96 -6.89 33.89 -2.00
C ILE A 96 -7.34 33.41 -3.38
N GLY A 97 -8.63 33.04 -3.51
CA GLY A 97 -9.20 32.50 -4.74
C GLY A 97 -8.92 31.01 -5.00
N ALA A 98 -8.31 30.30 -4.04
CA ALA A 98 -8.16 28.85 -4.15
C ALA A 98 -9.46 28.11 -3.80
N THR A 99 -9.78 27.12 -4.64
CA THR A 99 -10.97 26.24 -4.53
C THR A 99 -10.60 24.81 -4.12
N GLY A 100 -9.31 24.53 -3.93
CA GLY A 100 -8.81 23.24 -3.51
C GLY A 100 -9.13 22.88 -2.06
N HIS A 101 -8.97 21.61 -1.73
CA HIS A 101 -9.16 21.11 -0.37
C HIS A 101 -8.10 21.68 0.59
N ARG A 102 -8.56 22.38 1.64
CA ARG A 102 -7.74 23.00 2.70
C ARG A 102 -6.52 23.79 2.18
N PRO A 103 -6.72 24.87 1.40
CA PRO A 103 -5.64 25.61 0.76
C PRO A 103 -5.07 26.68 1.71
N PHE A 104 -4.46 26.24 2.80
CA PHE A 104 -3.86 27.10 3.83
C PHE A 104 -2.36 26.87 3.89
N LEU A 105 -1.58 27.95 3.90
CA LEU A 105 -0.12 27.93 3.95
C LEU A 105 0.36 28.53 5.27
N THR A 106 0.19 27.80 6.36
CA THR A 106 0.49 28.28 7.73
C THR A 106 1.97 28.23 8.08
N GLY A 107 2.78 27.51 7.29
CA GLY A 107 4.23 27.41 7.48
C GLY A 107 5.04 28.43 6.69
N LEU A 108 4.39 29.37 5.98
CA LEU A 108 5.05 30.44 5.21
C LEU A 108 4.68 31.81 5.77
N ARG A 109 5.65 32.73 5.76
CA ARG A 109 5.38 34.15 6.04
C ARG A 109 4.81 34.80 4.78
N SER A 110 3.96 35.82 4.93
CA SER A 110 3.45 36.59 3.78
C SER A 110 4.58 37.17 2.93
N SER A 111 5.69 37.60 3.55
CA SER A 111 6.88 38.07 2.84
C SER A 111 7.53 37.01 1.95
N ASP A 112 7.54 35.74 2.38
CA ASP A 112 8.10 34.64 1.59
C ASP A 112 7.20 34.37 0.37
N VAL A 113 5.88 34.43 0.57
CA VAL A 113 4.91 34.31 -0.52
C VAL A 113 5.06 35.44 -1.53
N ASP A 114 5.21 36.68 -1.06
CA ASP A 114 5.38 37.84 -1.94
C ASP A 114 6.71 37.81 -2.70
N GLU A 115 7.81 37.40 -2.05
CA GLU A 115 9.09 37.20 -2.73
C GLU A 115 9.00 36.12 -3.81
N PHE A 116 8.32 35.01 -3.52
CA PHE A 116 8.08 33.94 -4.49
C PHE A 116 7.28 34.46 -5.67
N ARG A 117 6.16 35.15 -5.42
CA ARG A 117 5.28 35.72 -6.46
C ARG A 117 6.01 36.69 -7.38
N ALA A 118 6.86 37.55 -6.82
CA ALA A 118 7.67 38.50 -7.59
C ALA A 118 8.81 37.79 -8.35
N GLY A 119 9.28 36.65 -7.85
CA GLY A 119 10.42 35.91 -8.40
C GLY A 119 10.09 34.94 -9.52
N VAL A 120 8.85 34.48 -9.64
CA VAL A 120 8.46 33.51 -10.68
C VAL A 120 7.45 34.05 -11.67
N ARG A 121 7.71 33.78 -12.95
CA ARG A 121 6.72 33.89 -14.00
C ARG A 121 6.01 32.54 -14.19
N LEU A 122 4.69 32.53 -14.06
CA LEU A 122 3.86 31.34 -14.27
C LEU A 122 3.65 31.05 -15.76
N VAL A 123 3.78 29.78 -16.13
CA VAL A 123 3.31 29.20 -17.40
C VAL A 123 2.29 28.11 -17.06
N ASP A 124 1.00 28.44 -17.15
CA ASP A 124 -0.10 27.51 -16.85
C ASP A 124 -0.40 26.64 -18.09
N ARG A 125 -0.10 25.34 -17.98
CA ARG A 125 -0.33 24.28 -18.96
C ARG A 125 -0.98 23.07 -18.30
N ARG A 126 -1.82 23.30 -17.29
CA ARG A 126 -2.62 22.24 -16.67
C ARG A 126 -3.43 21.48 -17.72
N GLU A 127 -3.61 20.20 -17.48
CA GLU A 127 -4.23 19.22 -18.38
C GLU A 127 -3.45 18.89 -19.67
N VAL A 128 -2.28 19.52 -19.91
CA VAL A 128 -1.37 19.12 -21.00
C VAL A 128 -0.50 17.94 -20.53
N LEU A 129 -0.54 16.83 -21.27
CA LEU A 129 0.20 15.58 -20.98
C LEU A 129 1.23 15.21 -22.06
N ASP A 130 1.23 15.93 -23.18
CA ASP A 130 2.18 15.71 -24.27
C ASP A 130 3.57 16.22 -23.87
N HIS A 131 4.46 15.28 -23.54
CA HIS A 131 5.79 15.61 -23.08
C HIS A 131 6.65 16.28 -24.16
N ASP A 132 6.53 15.93 -25.44
CA ASP A 132 7.32 16.56 -26.52
C ASP A 132 6.93 18.02 -26.70
N ARG A 133 5.62 18.30 -26.70
CA ARG A 133 5.09 19.66 -26.71
C ARG A 133 5.59 20.46 -25.50
N LEU A 134 5.52 19.86 -24.30
CA LEU A 134 5.98 20.51 -23.07
C LEU A 134 7.50 20.78 -23.10
N ARG A 135 8.32 19.84 -23.59
CA ARG A 135 9.78 20.02 -23.75
C ARG A 135 10.12 21.20 -24.65
N ALA A 136 9.45 21.29 -25.81
CA ALA A 136 9.66 22.39 -26.75
C ALA A 136 9.30 23.74 -26.12
N GLU A 137 8.16 23.81 -25.42
CA GLU A 137 7.72 25.02 -24.74
C GLU A 137 8.67 25.41 -23.60
N ILE A 138 9.08 24.46 -22.75
CA ILE A 138 10.06 24.68 -21.68
C ILE A 138 11.37 25.27 -22.24
N ALA A 139 11.90 24.70 -23.33
CA ALA A 139 13.12 25.20 -23.97
C ALA A 139 12.94 26.62 -24.53
N GLN A 140 11.75 26.96 -25.06
CA GLN A 140 11.42 28.33 -25.46
C GLN A 140 11.40 29.28 -24.26
N GLN A 141 10.76 28.90 -23.16
CA GLN A 141 10.69 29.71 -21.94
C GLN A 141 12.07 29.97 -21.34
N ALA A 142 12.95 28.95 -21.33
CA ALA A 142 14.31 29.08 -20.86
C ALA A 142 15.13 30.09 -21.67
N ARG A 143 15.01 30.04 -23.01
CA ARG A 143 15.68 31.01 -23.91
C ARG A 143 15.21 32.44 -23.68
N GLN A 144 13.92 32.64 -23.46
CA GLN A 144 13.35 33.96 -23.17
C GLN A 144 13.78 34.50 -21.80
N ALA A 145 13.94 33.62 -20.80
CA ALA A 145 14.38 33.99 -19.46
C ALA A 145 15.89 34.27 -19.36
N GLY A 146 16.72 33.64 -20.20
CA GLY A 146 18.19 33.79 -20.20
C GLY A 146 18.72 35.17 -20.56
N GLY A 147 17.87 36.15 -20.87
CA GLY A 147 18.24 37.57 -21.05
C GLY A 147 18.05 38.44 -19.80
N GLY A 148 17.49 37.91 -18.71
CA GLY A 148 17.28 38.65 -17.45
C GLY A 148 18.48 38.53 -16.51
N ALA A 149 18.79 39.61 -15.78
CA ALA A 149 19.84 39.62 -14.77
C ALA A 149 19.59 38.51 -13.74
N ALA A 150 20.61 37.68 -13.47
CA ALA A 150 20.56 36.64 -12.46
C ALA A 150 20.20 37.27 -11.10
N ARG A 151 19.12 36.79 -10.46
CA ARG A 151 18.78 37.20 -9.10
C ARG A 151 19.93 36.80 -8.18
N THR A 152 20.44 37.73 -7.39
CA THR A 152 21.22 37.40 -6.21
C THR A 152 20.33 36.55 -5.31
N PRO A 153 20.74 35.35 -4.89
CA PRO A 153 19.99 34.56 -3.93
C PRO A 153 19.70 35.44 -2.71
N GLY A 154 18.43 35.56 -2.34
CA GLY A 154 18.07 36.23 -1.10
C GLY A 154 18.79 35.55 0.05
N THR A 155 19.67 36.26 0.73
CA THR A 155 20.42 35.79 1.91
C THR A 155 19.52 35.54 3.12
N ALA A 156 18.23 35.86 3.04
CA ALA A 156 17.25 35.50 4.04
C ALA A 156 16.96 33.99 3.94
N LEU A 157 17.47 33.20 4.89
CA LEU A 157 16.94 31.85 5.12
C LEU A 157 15.41 31.95 5.10
N VAL A 158 14.76 31.19 4.23
CA VAL A 158 13.30 31.03 4.23
C VAL A 158 12.91 30.56 5.63
N SER A 159 12.47 31.51 6.46
CA SER A 159 12.20 31.28 7.88
C SER A 159 10.77 30.80 8.00
N GLY A 160 10.58 29.51 7.74
CA GLY A 160 9.40 28.76 8.12
C GLY A 160 9.79 27.77 9.20
N THR A 161 8.95 27.62 10.22
CA THR A 161 9.11 26.55 11.22
C THR A 161 9.05 25.20 10.48
N ALA A 162 10.20 24.53 10.33
CA ALA A 162 10.21 23.17 9.81
C ALA A 162 9.29 22.32 10.69
N HIS A 163 8.42 21.51 10.08
CA HIS A 163 7.55 20.62 10.82
C HIS A 163 8.40 19.68 11.68
N ARG A 164 8.28 19.79 13.00
CA ARG A 164 8.98 18.93 13.94
C ARG A 164 8.09 17.74 14.25
N PHE A 165 8.51 16.57 13.79
CA PHE A 165 7.86 15.32 14.17
C PHE A 165 8.36 14.86 15.55
N SER A 166 7.46 14.41 16.41
CA SER A 166 7.81 13.72 17.65
C SER A 166 8.02 12.23 17.34
N PRO A 167 9.23 11.67 17.55
CA PRO A 167 9.48 10.28 17.22
C PRO A 167 8.70 9.34 18.15
N LEU A 168 8.02 8.34 17.57
CA LEU A 168 7.37 7.25 18.28
C LEU A 168 8.14 5.95 18.02
N ARG A 169 8.47 5.18 19.06
CA ARG A 169 9.16 3.89 18.91
C ARG A 169 8.17 2.79 18.52
N PRO A 170 8.55 1.84 17.64
CA PRO A 170 7.71 0.70 17.30
C PRO A 170 7.73 -0.33 18.45
N VAL A 171 6.71 -0.33 19.31
CA VAL A 171 6.67 -1.16 20.54
C VAL A 171 5.43 -2.05 20.69
N GLY A 172 4.69 -2.32 19.61
CA GLY A 172 3.53 -3.23 19.64
C GLY A 172 3.92 -4.71 19.69
N ARG A 173 3.17 -5.52 20.46
CA ARG A 173 3.25 -6.99 20.44
C ARG A 173 1.92 -7.55 19.96
N ARG A 174 1.95 -8.68 19.23
CA ARG A 174 0.73 -9.43 18.91
C ARG A 174 0.11 -9.93 20.22
N THR A 175 -1.15 -9.61 20.46
CA THR A 175 -1.92 -10.23 21.53
C THR A 175 -2.27 -11.65 21.07
N PRO A 176 -1.95 -12.70 21.83
CA PRO A 176 -2.41 -14.05 21.51
C PRO A 176 -3.94 -14.10 21.44
N ILE A 177 -4.48 -15.06 20.67
CA ILE A 177 -5.90 -15.29 20.37
C ILE A 177 -6.80 -15.47 21.63
N ALA A 178 -6.22 -15.48 22.84
CA ALA A 178 -6.86 -15.94 24.05
C ALA A 178 -7.54 -14.87 24.93
N THR A 179 -7.94 -13.69 24.44
CA THR A 179 -8.43 -12.63 25.37
C THR A 179 -9.69 -11.85 25.03
N ALA A 180 -10.41 -12.16 23.97
CA ALA A 180 -11.74 -11.57 23.76
C ALA A 180 -12.61 -12.64 23.09
N GLY A 181 -13.70 -13.04 23.76
CA GLY A 181 -14.59 -14.16 23.37
C GLY A 181 -15.37 -13.93 22.07
N GLU A 182 -14.66 -13.60 21.00
CA GLU A 182 -15.13 -13.38 19.65
C GLU A 182 -14.61 -14.48 18.71
N GLY A 183 -13.90 -15.50 19.19
CA GLY A 183 -13.43 -16.62 18.38
C GLY A 183 -12.18 -16.33 17.54
N PHE A 184 -12.02 -17.02 16.41
CA PHE A 184 -10.85 -16.91 15.52
C PHE A 184 -11.24 -16.86 14.05
N PHE A 185 -10.33 -16.36 13.22
CA PHE A 185 -10.50 -16.25 11.78
C PHE A 185 -9.51 -17.14 11.03
N VAL A 186 -10.02 -17.87 10.05
CA VAL A 186 -9.26 -18.60 9.05
C VAL A 186 -9.39 -17.85 7.72
N VAL A 187 -8.25 -17.42 7.18
CA VAL A 187 -8.18 -16.74 5.89
C VAL A 187 -7.62 -17.71 4.86
N SER A 188 -8.25 -17.77 3.69
CA SER A 188 -7.83 -18.58 2.56
C SER A 188 -7.85 -17.78 1.26
N ALA A 189 -7.01 -18.19 0.30
CA ALA A 189 -6.92 -17.57 -1.01
C ALA A 189 -7.39 -18.55 -2.10
N ASP A 190 -8.59 -18.31 -2.65
CA ASP A 190 -9.06 -19.04 -3.83
C ASP A 190 -8.48 -18.40 -5.09
N VAL A 191 -7.36 -18.95 -5.56
CA VAL A 191 -6.65 -18.47 -6.76
C VAL A 191 -7.50 -18.65 -8.02
N ARG A 192 -8.36 -19.68 -8.09
CA ARG A 192 -9.20 -19.97 -9.26
C ARG A 192 -10.35 -18.97 -9.37
N ALA A 193 -11.08 -18.74 -8.28
CA ALA A 193 -12.16 -17.75 -8.22
C ALA A 193 -11.63 -16.30 -8.15
N ARG A 194 -10.34 -16.14 -7.84
CA ARG A 194 -9.65 -14.89 -7.56
C ARG A 194 -10.28 -14.15 -6.38
N GLU A 195 -10.62 -14.89 -5.33
CA GLU A 195 -11.32 -14.41 -4.15
C GLU A 195 -10.57 -14.78 -2.87
N VAL A 196 -10.60 -13.89 -1.89
CA VAL A 196 -10.23 -14.20 -0.51
C VAL A 196 -11.46 -14.76 0.17
N VAL A 197 -11.29 -15.83 0.93
CA VAL A 197 -12.30 -16.45 1.78
C VAL A 197 -11.90 -16.21 3.22
N VAL A 198 -12.83 -15.71 4.03
CA VAL A 198 -12.67 -15.52 5.48
C VAL A 198 -13.74 -16.33 6.18
N ARG A 199 -13.32 -17.20 7.08
CA ARG A 199 -14.20 -17.96 7.96
C ARG A 199 -13.96 -17.57 9.39
N HIS A 200 -15.04 -17.36 10.10
CA HIS A 200 -15.07 -17.05 11.51
C HIS A 200 -15.58 -18.27 12.27
N TYR A 201 -14.87 -18.65 13.33
CA TYR A 201 -15.25 -19.72 14.23
C TYR A 201 -15.32 -19.18 15.65
N HIS A 202 -16.28 -19.64 16.43
CA HIS A 202 -16.38 -19.31 17.85
C HIS A 202 -15.32 -20.04 18.69
N ASP A 203 -15.16 -19.67 19.96
CA ASP A 203 -14.17 -20.29 20.86
C ASP A 203 -14.40 -21.80 21.10
N ASP A 204 -15.63 -22.26 20.85
CA ASP A 204 -16.04 -23.66 20.92
C ASP A 204 -15.88 -24.41 19.59
N PHE A 205 -15.25 -23.79 18.58
CA PHE A 205 -15.04 -24.32 17.23
C PHE A 205 -16.28 -24.40 16.34
N SER A 206 -17.45 -23.96 16.82
CA SER A 206 -18.61 -23.86 15.95
C SER A 206 -18.40 -22.80 14.87
N ALA A 207 -18.84 -23.09 13.64
CA ALA A 207 -18.77 -22.12 12.56
C ALA A 207 -19.69 -20.93 12.84
N GLY A 208 -19.15 -19.74 12.62
CA GLY A 208 -19.87 -18.48 12.65
C GLY A 208 -20.15 -18.00 11.23
N HIS A 209 -19.38 -17.01 10.77
CA HIS A 209 -19.62 -16.31 9.51
C HIS A 209 -18.61 -16.70 8.43
N GLU A 210 -19.07 -16.86 7.18
CA GLU A 210 -18.20 -16.92 5.99
C GLU A 210 -18.36 -15.64 5.16
N MET A 211 -17.24 -15.11 4.65
CA MET A 211 -17.23 -13.99 3.72
C MET A 211 -16.26 -14.26 2.57
N ARG A 212 -16.73 -14.05 1.33
CA ARG A 212 -15.93 -14.14 0.11
C ARG A 212 -15.84 -12.78 -0.57
N GLY A 213 -14.67 -12.42 -1.08
CA GLY A 213 -14.52 -11.15 -1.77
C GLY A 213 -13.19 -10.92 -2.46
N ARG A 214 -13.19 -9.99 -3.41
CA ARG A 214 -11.99 -9.56 -4.16
C ARG A 214 -11.36 -8.27 -3.66
N ARG A 215 -12.06 -7.55 -2.78
CA ARG A 215 -11.64 -6.28 -2.19
C ARG A 215 -11.63 -6.44 -0.68
N THR A 216 -10.45 -6.65 -0.11
CA THR A 216 -10.34 -7.01 1.31
C THR A 216 -10.65 -5.87 2.25
N GLU A 217 -10.46 -4.61 1.82
CA GLU A 217 -10.91 -3.43 2.56
C GLU A 217 -12.41 -3.51 2.91
N SER A 218 -13.26 -3.85 1.94
CA SER A 218 -14.69 -4.02 2.21
C SER A 218 -14.98 -5.22 3.11
N MET A 219 -14.12 -6.24 3.11
CA MET A 219 -14.29 -7.40 3.97
C MET A 219 -14.01 -7.06 5.43
N VAL A 220 -12.87 -6.42 5.73
CA VAL A 220 -12.55 -5.95 7.09
C VAL A 220 -13.63 -5.01 7.62
N LEU A 221 -14.10 -4.06 6.79
CA LEU A 221 -15.16 -3.15 7.18
C LEU A 221 -16.49 -3.86 7.45
N GLY A 222 -16.79 -4.93 6.71
CA GLY A 222 -17.94 -5.79 6.97
C GLY A 222 -17.84 -6.49 8.33
N LEU A 223 -16.68 -7.10 8.62
CA LEU A 223 -16.46 -7.81 9.89
C LEU A 223 -16.50 -6.87 11.10
N ILE A 224 -15.95 -5.65 10.98
CA ILE A 224 -16.07 -4.60 12.01
C ILE A 224 -17.53 -4.18 12.19
N ARG A 225 -18.26 -4.00 11.09
CA ARG A 225 -19.67 -3.58 11.12
C ARG A 225 -20.56 -4.60 11.83
N GLU A 226 -20.28 -5.89 11.63
CA GLU A 226 -21.00 -6.99 12.29
C GLU A 226 -20.51 -7.24 13.73
N GLY A 227 -19.54 -6.47 14.22
CA GLY A 227 -19.04 -6.59 15.60
C GLY A 227 -18.23 -7.84 15.86
N LEU A 228 -17.68 -8.48 14.81
CA LEU A 228 -16.82 -9.67 14.92
C LEU A 228 -15.35 -9.31 15.22
N VAL A 229 -15.03 -8.02 15.25
CA VAL A 229 -13.70 -7.50 15.58
C VAL A 229 -13.87 -6.30 16.51
N GLY A 230 -13.72 -6.53 17.81
CA GLY A 230 -13.95 -5.51 18.83
C GLY A 230 -12.76 -4.57 19.10
N ASP A 231 -11.52 -5.03 18.92
CA ASP A 231 -10.33 -4.24 19.26
C ASP A 231 -9.49 -3.79 18.03
N PRO A 232 -8.86 -2.59 18.09
CA PRO A 232 -8.07 -2.08 16.96
C PRO A 232 -6.85 -2.92 16.57
N ALA A 233 -6.27 -3.68 17.50
CA ALA A 233 -5.10 -4.51 17.19
C ALA A 233 -5.50 -5.74 16.39
N HIS A 234 -6.64 -6.36 16.72
CA HIS A 234 -7.23 -7.44 15.95
C HIS A 234 -7.65 -6.97 14.55
N ALA A 235 -8.30 -5.81 14.44
CA ALA A 235 -8.63 -5.22 13.14
C ALA A 235 -7.39 -4.96 12.26
N ALA A 236 -6.30 -4.49 12.87
CA ALA A 236 -5.03 -4.26 12.17
C ALA A 236 -4.38 -5.58 11.71
N TYR A 237 -4.40 -6.62 12.55
CA TYR A 237 -3.91 -7.95 12.18
C TYR A 237 -4.72 -8.54 11.02
N LEU A 238 -6.05 -8.58 11.16
CA LEU A 238 -6.92 -9.15 10.14
C LEU A 238 -6.79 -8.39 8.82
N GLY A 239 -6.78 -7.06 8.87
CA GLY A 239 -6.53 -6.26 7.66
C GLY A 239 -5.19 -6.54 6.99
N ALA A 240 -4.13 -6.81 7.76
CA ALA A 240 -2.84 -7.21 7.21
C ALA A 240 -2.89 -8.59 6.53
N GLU A 241 -3.54 -9.58 7.16
CA GLU A 241 -3.67 -10.93 6.60
C GLU A 241 -4.56 -10.96 5.35
N LEU A 242 -5.68 -10.25 5.33
CA LEU A 242 -6.51 -10.15 4.12
C LEU A 242 -5.77 -9.44 2.99
N ALA A 243 -5.10 -8.31 3.26
CA ALA A 243 -4.32 -7.62 2.24
C ALA A 243 -3.19 -8.50 1.68
N LYS A 244 -2.59 -9.36 2.53
CA LYS A 244 -1.60 -10.36 2.14
C LYS A 244 -2.21 -11.41 1.20
N ALA A 245 -3.39 -11.96 1.52
CA ALA A 245 -4.12 -12.90 0.66
C ALA A 245 -4.52 -12.27 -0.70
N GLU A 246 -5.04 -11.04 -0.69
CA GLU A 246 -5.39 -10.31 -1.92
C GLU A 246 -4.15 -10.06 -2.80
N THR A 247 -3.03 -9.70 -2.18
CA THR A 247 -1.75 -9.51 -2.87
C THR A 247 -1.28 -10.82 -3.49
N ALA A 248 -1.40 -11.93 -2.77
CA ALA A 248 -1.02 -13.25 -3.26
C ALA A 248 -1.80 -13.64 -4.52
N ILE A 249 -3.13 -13.47 -4.50
CA ILE A 249 -3.99 -13.72 -5.66
C ILE A 249 -3.62 -12.82 -6.85
N ARG A 250 -3.34 -11.53 -6.61
CA ARG A 250 -3.01 -10.58 -7.68
C ARG A 250 -1.67 -10.85 -8.35
N LEU A 251 -0.71 -11.35 -7.58
CA LEU A 251 0.67 -11.57 -8.03
C LEU A 251 0.99 -13.03 -8.34
N GLY A 252 0.06 -13.95 -8.12
CA GLY A 252 0.28 -15.39 -8.28
C GLY A 252 1.32 -15.93 -7.30
N LEU A 253 1.20 -15.56 -6.02
CA LEU A 253 2.07 -16.01 -4.93
C LEU A 253 1.33 -17.02 -4.05
N ASP A 254 2.09 -17.83 -3.30
CA ASP A 254 1.51 -18.73 -2.31
C ASP A 254 1.14 -17.95 -1.05
N TYR A 255 -0.09 -18.16 -0.58
CA TYR A 255 -0.60 -17.59 0.65
C TYR A 255 -0.77 -18.68 1.70
N VAL A 256 -0.17 -18.45 2.87
CA VAL A 256 -0.47 -19.16 4.11
C VAL A 256 -0.57 -18.10 5.21
N GLN A 257 -1.61 -18.18 6.04
CA GLN A 257 -1.82 -17.25 7.15
C GLN A 257 -0.59 -17.26 8.08
N ASP A 258 -0.21 -16.09 8.59
CA ASP A 258 0.98 -15.88 9.45
C ASP A 258 2.36 -16.20 8.83
N ILE A 259 2.40 -16.83 7.66
CA ILE A 259 3.63 -17.09 6.91
C ILE A 259 3.88 -15.95 5.90
N PRO A 260 5.15 -15.53 5.69
CA PRO A 260 5.49 -14.57 4.64
C PRO A 260 5.16 -15.11 3.24
N LEU A 261 4.70 -14.22 2.34
CA LEU A 261 4.45 -14.58 0.94
C LEU A 261 5.70 -15.12 0.27
N ARG A 262 5.55 -16.21 -0.48
CA ARG A 262 6.60 -16.80 -1.31
C ARG A 262 6.16 -16.78 -2.75
N ARG A 263 7.13 -16.75 -3.67
CA ARG A 263 6.82 -17.04 -5.07
C ARG A 263 6.20 -18.41 -5.10
N ALA A 264 5.04 -18.53 -5.76
CA ALA A 264 4.53 -19.82 -6.15
C ALA A 264 5.70 -20.56 -6.79
N ALA A 265 6.03 -21.74 -6.26
CA ALA A 265 7.01 -22.58 -6.92
C ALA A 265 6.53 -22.67 -8.38
N HIS A 266 7.33 -22.13 -9.32
CA HIS A 266 7.12 -22.49 -10.70
C HIS A 266 7.03 -24.01 -10.69
N ALA A 267 6.08 -24.56 -11.43
CA ALA A 267 6.16 -25.92 -11.94
C ALA A 267 7.42 -26.03 -12.81
N ALA A 268 8.59 -25.90 -12.20
CA ALA A 268 9.85 -26.37 -12.69
C ALA A 268 9.73 -27.88 -12.56
N GLY A 269 9.77 -28.55 -13.70
CA GLY A 269 9.68 -30.00 -13.83
C GLY A 269 10.65 -30.72 -12.89
N GLY A 270 10.13 -31.02 -11.72
CA GLY A 270 10.61 -31.97 -10.76
C GLY A 270 9.34 -32.50 -10.13
N GLU A 271 8.89 -33.65 -10.64
CA GLU A 271 8.11 -34.55 -9.81
C GLU A 271 8.96 -34.83 -8.56
N GLU A 272 8.86 -33.99 -7.53
CA GLU A 272 8.80 -34.57 -6.20
C GLU A 272 7.48 -35.33 -6.20
N THR A 273 7.58 -36.59 -6.58
CA THR A 273 6.59 -37.61 -6.25
C THR A 273 6.26 -37.42 -4.79
N MET A 274 5.15 -36.75 -4.49
CA MET A 274 4.45 -36.94 -3.24
C MET A 274 4.30 -38.44 -3.08
N PRO A 275 4.73 -39.04 -1.95
CA PRO A 275 4.61 -40.48 -1.78
C PRO A 275 3.16 -40.85 -2.04
N ALA A 276 2.98 -41.69 -3.07
CA ALA A 276 1.69 -42.21 -3.46
C ALA A 276 1.06 -42.88 -2.24
N THR A 277 -0.14 -42.44 -1.88
CA THR A 277 -1.01 -43.04 -0.86
C THR A 277 -0.41 -43.05 0.55
N ARG A 278 -0.71 -42.01 1.35
CA ARG A 278 -0.55 -42.11 2.82
C ARG A 278 -1.57 -43.12 3.33
N SER A 279 -1.09 -44.19 3.97
CA SER A 279 -1.97 -45.18 4.57
C SER A 279 -2.76 -44.57 5.74
N PHE A 280 -3.85 -45.21 6.15
CA PHE A 280 -4.56 -44.79 7.37
C PHE A 280 -3.62 -44.73 8.59
N ALA A 281 -2.62 -45.62 8.66
CA ALA A 281 -1.62 -45.60 9.72
C ALA A 281 -0.75 -44.33 9.68
N ASP A 282 -0.31 -43.90 8.48
CA ASP A 282 0.47 -42.66 8.33
C ASP A 282 -0.36 -41.43 8.72
N PHE A 283 -1.65 -41.43 8.40
CA PHE A 283 -2.57 -40.36 8.79
C PHE A 283 -2.78 -40.30 10.31
N VAL A 284 -2.94 -41.45 10.96
CA VAL A 284 -3.06 -41.54 12.43
C VAL A 284 -1.78 -41.07 13.11
N THR A 285 -0.60 -41.42 12.59
CA THR A 285 0.69 -40.91 13.09
C THR A 285 0.80 -39.41 12.92
N TYR A 286 0.45 -38.88 11.75
CA TYR A 286 0.43 -37.45 11.49
C TYR A 286 -0.48 -36.69 12.46
N LEU A 287 -1.69 -37.18 12.71
CA LEU A 287 -2.60 -36.59 13.69
C LEU A 287 -2.05 -36.65 15.11
N ALA A 288 -1.43 -37.78 15.50
CA ALA A 288 -0.83 -37.93 16.83
C ALA A 288 0.32 -36.94 17.05
N ASP A 289 1.15 -36.72 16.04
CA ASP A 289 2.28 -35.78 16.09
C ASP A 289 1.79 -34.32 16.14
N LEU A 290 0.81 -33.97 15.30
CA LEU A 290 0.24 -32.61 15.24
C LEU A 290 -0.43 -32.20 16.56
N LEU A 291 -1.12 -33.15 17.18
CA LEU A 291 -1.83 -32.97 18.44
C LEU A 291 -0.96 -33.21 19.67
N ASP A 292 0.33 -33.55 19.50
CA ASP A 292 1.26 -33.89 20.59
C ASP A 292 0.70 -34.96 21.54
N ALA A 293 0.04 -35.99 20.98
CA ALA A 293 -0.67 -37.01 21.74
C ALA A 293 0.28 -37.90 22.57
N GLY A 294 1.54 -38.05 22.16
CA GLY A 294 2.52 -38.94 22.78
C GLY A 294 2.20 -40.44 22.68
N HIS A 295 1.10 -40.81 22.02
CA HIS A 295 0.67 -42.17 21.74
C HIS A 295 -0.11 -42.25 20.43
N ALA A 296 -0.25 -43.46 19.87
CA ALA A 296 -1.09 -43.67 18.69
C ALA A 296 -2.57 -43.39 19.01
N LEU A 297 -3.28 -42.74 18.10
CA LEU A 297 -4.73 -42.53 18.22
C LEU A 297 -5.49 -43.79 17.79
N THR A 298 -6.55 -44.10 18.52
CA THR A 298 -7.53 -45.13 18.20
C THR A 298 -8.45 -44.61 17.10
N ALA A 299 -8.60 -45.40 16.04
CA ALA A 299 -9.30 -45.05 14.81
C ALA A 299 -10.74 -44.54 15.01
N ASP A 300 -11.50 -45.20 15.89
CA ASP A 300 -12.94 -45.01 16.04
C ASP A 300 -13.31 -44.28 17.34
N LYS A 301 -12.33 -43.69 18.03
CA LYS A 301 -12.59 -42.87 19.22
C LYS A 301 -12.50 -41.39 18.87
N PRO A 302 -13.35 -40.52 19.46
CA PRO A 302 -13.25 -39.08 19.28
C PRO A 302 -11.88 -38.54 19.69
N ILE A 303 -11.36 -37.56 18.95
CA ILE A 303 -10.05 -36.94 19.27
C ILE A 303 -10.06 -36.33 20.67
N GLY A 304 -11.15 -35.66 21.04
CA GLY A 304 -11.29 -35.00 22.35
C GLY A 304 -11.33 -35.96 23.54
N GLU A 305 -11.60 -37.25 23.32
CA GLU A 305 -11.54 -38.29 24.36
C GLU A 305 -10.13 -38.91 24.50
N GLN A 306 -9.28 -38.72 23.49
CA GLN A 306 -7.97 -39.36 23.41
C GLN A 306 -6.83 -38.40 23.73
N VAL A 307 -6.99 -37.11 23.46
CA VAL A 307 -5.96 -36.09 23.66
C VAL A 307 -6.57 -34.90 24.37
N ALA A 308 -5.88 -34.41 25.40
CA ALA A 308 -6.21 -33.13 26.04
C ALA A 308 -5.74 -31.99 25.12
N VAL A 309 -6.57 -31.63 24.15
CA VAL A 309 -6.29 -30.59 23.16
C VAL A 309 -6.82 -29.24 23.61
N ASP A 310 -5.92 -28.25 23.71
CA ASP A 310 -6.32 -26.85 23.85
C ASP A 310 -6.84 -26.29 22.53
N SER A 311 -7.40 -25.08 22.59
CA SER A 311 -7.98 -24.47 21.39
C SER A 311 -6.93 -24.21 20.30
N ALA A 312 -5.67 -23.97 20.64
CA ALA A 312 -4.63 -23.70 19.64
C ALA A 312 -4.31 -24.95 18.80
N ARG A 313 -4.23 -26.13 19.44
CA ARG A 313 -3.98 -27.40 18.74
C ARG A 313 -5.14 -27.82 17.84
N MET A 314 -6.37 -27.49 18.23
CA MET A 314 -7.54 -27.74 17.38
C MET A 314 -7.59 -26.81 16.16
N ILE A 315 -7.15 -25.55 16.30
CA ILE A 315 -6.99 -24.63 15.16
C ILE A 315 -5.89 -25.15 14.22
N GLU A 316 -4.74 -25.56 14.77
CA GLU A 316 -3.66 -26.16 13.97
C GLU A 316 -4.13 -27.41 13.23
N LEU A 317 -4.92 -28.27 13.88
CA LEU A 317 -5.55 -29.42 13.24
C LEU A 317 -6.47 -29.02 12.08
N ALA A 318 -7.37 -28.05 12.29
CA ALA A 318 -8.28 -27.59 11.25
C ALA A 318 -7.50 -27.05 10.03
N ILE A 319 -6.50 -26.20 10.27
CA ILE A 319 -5.62 -25.64 9.24
C ILE A 319 -4.91 -26.77 8.47
N ALA A 320 -4.35 -27.74 9.19
CA ALA A 320 -3.57 -28.79 8.55
C ALA A 320 -4.45 -29.76 7.74
N LEU A 321 -5.68 -30.03 8.21
CA LEU A 321 -6.67 -30.81 7.46
C LEU A 321 -7.08 -30.11 6.16
N GLU A 322 -7.39 -28.80 6.19
CA GLU A 322 -7.80 -28.06 4.99
C GLU A 322 -6.63 -27.77 4.03
N GLN A 323 -5.46 -27.42 4.55
CA GLN A 323 -4.34 -26.90 3.73
C GLN A 323 -3.34 -27.97 3.32
N GLU A 324 -3.10 -28.98 4.16
CA GLU A 324 -2.13 -30.05 3.90
C GLU A 324 -2.80 -31.35 3.44
N CYS A 325 -3.96 -31.67 4.01
CA CYS A 325 -4.74 -32.86 3.65
C CYS A 325 -5.85 -32.56 2.62
N GLY A 326 -6.14 -31.27 2.38
CA GLY A 326 -7.15 -30.79 1.44
C GLY A 326 -8.58 -31.24 1.75
N VAL A 327 -8.85 -31.54 3.02
CA VAL A 327 -10.19 -31.88 3.51
C VAL A 327 -11.07 -30.66 3.41
N ASP A 328 -12.23 -30.79 2.77
CA ASP A 328 -13.30 -29.79 2.86
C ASP A 328 -14.08 -30.07 4.15
N LEU A 329 -13.70 -29.41 5.24
CA LEU A 329 -14.33 -29.62 6.54
C LEU A 329 -15.75 -29.04 6.52
N PRO A 330 -16.79 -29.84 6.83
CA PRO A 330 -18.15 -29.34 6.93
C PRO A 330 -18.28 -28.21 7.97
N ASP A 331 -19.18 -27.27 7.70
CA ASP A 331 -19.44 -26.10 8.56
C ASP A 331 -19.91 -26.49 9.99
N ASP A 332 -20.45 -27.70 10.18
CA ASP A 332 -20.94 -28.22 11.46
C ASP A 332 -20.01 -29.25 12.11
N LEU A 333 -18.79 -29.43 11.59
CA LEU A 333 -17.88 -30.47 12.06
C LEU A 333 -17.34 -30.17 13.47
N ASP A 334 -17.82 -30.93 14.44
CA ASP A 334 -17.19 -31.03 15.75
C ASP A 334 -15.87 -31.83 15.64
N LEU A 335 -14.76 -31.13 15.42
CA LEU A 335 -13.43 -31.74 15.31
C LEU A 335 -13.00 -32.48 16.60
N ARG A 336 -13.52 -32.12 17.77
CA ARG A 336 -13.25 -32.86 19.01
C ARG A 336 -14.04 -34.15 19.06
N GLY A 337 -15.28 -34.13 18.59
CA GLY A 337 -16.15 -35.29 18.43
C GLY A 337 -15.75 -36.21 17.27
N ALA A 338 -15.01 -35.71 16.28
CA ALA A 338 -14.56 -36.47 15.12
C ALA A 338 -13.55 -37.56 15.49
N THR A 339 -13.65 -38.70 14.82
CA THR A 339 -12.67 -39.79 14.94
C THR A 339 -11.61 -39.70 13.83
N PRO A 340 -10.38 -40.23 14.06
CA PRO A 340 -9.38 -40.32 13.00
C PRO A 340 -9.88 -41.01 11.72
N MET A 341 -10.75 -42.02 11.84
CA MET A 341 -11.36 -42.70 10.70
C MET A 341 -12.28 -41.76 9.88
N GLN A 342 -13.09 -40.93 10.54
CA GLN A 342 -13.97 -39.96 9.88
C GLN A 342 -13.16 -38.88 9.15
N LEU A 343 -12.13 -38.34 9.81
CA LEU A 343 -11.25 -37.34 9.20
C LEU A 343 -10.45 -37.91 8.03
N PHE A 344 -9.98 -39.16 8.13
CA PHE A 344 -9.32 -39.84 7.03
C PHE A 344 -10.26 -40.06 5.84
N GLY A 345 -11.51 -40.46 6.11
CA GLY A 345 -12.53 -40.60 5.08
C GLY A 345 -12.81 -39.29 4.33
N ALA A 346 -12.78 -38.16 5.04
CA ALA A 346 -12.92 -36.83 4.46
C ALA A 346 -11.66 -36.35 3.71
N ALA A 347 -10.49 -36.91 4.01
CA ALA A 347 -9.22 -36.64 3.34
C ALA A 347 -9.01 -37.44 2.04
N ALA A 348 -9.85 -38.44 1.76
CA ALA A 348 -9.52 -39.53 0.84
C ALA A 348 -9.91 -39.39 -0.65
N PRO A 349 -10.38 -38.25 -1.20
CA PRO A 349 -10.32 -38.08 -2.65
C PRO A 349 -9.50 -36.86 -3.08
N PHE A 350 -8.18 -36.95 -2.99
CA PHE A 350 -7.32 -36.20 -3.92
C PHE A 350 -7.09 -36.99 -5.19
N ARG A 351 -7.86 -36.59 -6.20
CA ARG A 351 -7.76 -36.95 -7.63
C ARG A 351 -8.28 -38.34 -7.97
N GLU A 352 -9.50 -38.38 -8.51
CA GLU A 352 -9.75 -39.21 -9.70
C GLU A 352 -8.57 -39.03 -10.66
N ALA A 353 -7.67 -40.00 -10.65
CA ALA A 353 -6.65 -40.16 -11.66
C ALA A 353 -7.21 -41.15 -12.69
N ALA A 354 -7.57 -40.61 -13.85
CA ALA A 354 -7.58 -41.29 -15.13
C ALA A 354 -8.46 -42.54 -15.27
N SER A 355 -9.67 -42.34 -15.77
CA SER A 355 -10.23 -43.15 -16.85
C SER A 355 -11.03 -42.25 -17.79
#